data_AF-A0A9Q1HKL5-F1
#
_entry.id   AF-A0A9Q1HKL5-F1
#
_cell.length_a   1.000
_cell.length_b   1.000
_cell.length_c   1.000
_cell.angle_alpha   90.00
_cell.angle_beta   90.00
_cell.angle_gamma   90.00
#
_symmetry.space_group_name_H-M   'P 1'
#
loop_
_entity.id
_entity.type
_entity.pdbx_description
1 polymer ?
#
loop_
_entity_poly.entity_id
_entity_poly.type
_entity_poly.pdbx_seq_one_letter_code
_entity_poly.pdbx_strand_id
1 'polypeptide(L)'
;MPFNLDKFVASPSVEELDSLKKSEIVKVAKHYGIEFQPLMRKDEIKRYVLEYLVDESVLPSTVLETAEMEREREREEREMQKEKEEREMQREKEEREERERREEKAREHEFRLKQLELGVIKGSDPKIGLDTHVKFVPKFQEDNVEKFFNHFEKLGEQLKWPKDKWSILIQSNFTGKAQEVYSALSIEDSMDYDKVKKAILQAYELVPEAYRQKFRKYRKADTQTYVEFAYQKERHFDRWCASKKVSTFDTLRQLMLVEEFKRCVNDDIKTHLEENKADNLKEVANLADQYALTHKFGKVGQTQNKGQFSRPNKRYGSSSGTTSNSGSQSGSISPTNSGKKQPDSSRQKNDQVSSNKAAFKDIL
;
A
#
# COMPACT_ATOMS: atom_id res chain seq x y z
N MET A 1 -57.77 71.05 -52.22
CA MET A 1 -58.99 70.88 -53.04
C MET A 1 -60.07 70.29 -52.14
N PRO A 2 -61.30 70.81 -52.09
CA PRO A 2 -62.39 70.13 -51.40
C PRO A 2 -62.69 68.80 -52.12
N PHE A 3 -62.80 67.70 -51.36
CA PHE A 3 -63.15 66.39 -51.89
C PHE A 3 -64.49 66.45 -52.64
N ASN A 4 -64.53 65.92 -53.85
CA ASN A 4 -65.73 65.84 -54.67
C ASN A 4 -66.11 64.38 -54.86
N LEU A 5 -67.25 63.98 -54.28
CA LEU A 5 -67.74 62.61 -54.26
C LEU A 5 -68.04 62.09 -55.67
N ASP A 6 -68.64 62.90 -56.53
CA ASP A 6 -69.05 62.49 -57.89
C ASP A 6 -67.83 62.23 -58.78
N LYS A 7 -66.75 62.99 -58.60
CA LYS A 7 -65.48 62.76 -59.31
C LYS A 7 -64.79 61.48 -58.84
N PHE A 8 -64.82 61.21 -57.54
CA PHE A 8 -64.24 60.00 -56.97
C PHE A 8 -64.99 58.74 -57.41
N VAL A 9 -66.33 58.79 -57.48
CA VAL A 9 -67.16 57.67 -57.97
C VAL A 9 -66.94 57.42 -59.47
N ALA A 10 -66.65 58.45 -60.27
CA ALA A 10 -66.39 58.33 -61.70
C ALA A 10 -65.00 57.74 -62.03
N SER A 11 -63.99 57.99 -61.19
CA SER A 11 -62.64 57.42 -61.33
C SER A 11 -62.03 57.13 -59.95
N PRO A 12 -62.41 56.02 -59.31
CA PRO A 12 -61.94 55.70 -57.98
C PRO A 12 -60.46 55.32 -58.01
N SER A 13 -59.66 55.93 -57.13
CA SER A 13 -58.23 55.68 -56.97
C SER A 13 -57.89 55.41 -55.51
N VAL A 14 -57.00 54.45 -55.27
CA VAL A 14 -56.53 54.09 -53.92
C VAL A 14 -55.73 55.23 -53.31
N GLU A 15 -54.95 55.96 -54.11
CA GLU A 15 -54.16 57.11 -53.64
C GLU A 15 -55.05 58.26 -53.16
N GLU A 16 -56.18 58.48 -53.84
CA GLU A 16 -57.15 59.49 -53.43
C GLU A 16 -57.81 59.08 -52.12
N LEU A 17 -58.27 57.83 -51.99
CA LEU A 17 -58.90 57.29 -50.79
C LEU A 17 -57.97 57.31 -49.56
N ASP A 18 -56.66 57.09 -49.75
CA ASP A 18 -55.63 57.14 -48.72
C ASP A 18 -55.46 58.54 -48.12
N SER A 19 -55.58 59.57 -48.98
CA SER A 19 -55.42 60.96 -48.61
C SER A 19 -56.66 61.59 -47.95
N LEU A 20 -57.83 60.94 -48.02
CA LEU A 20 -59.09 61.47 -47.49
C LEU A 20 -59.14 61.56 -45.96
N LYS A 21 -59.90 62.53 -45.46
CA LYS A 21 -60.20 62.65 -44.02
C LYS A 21 -61.30 61.66 -43.63
N LYS A 22 -61.34 61.27 -42.34
CA LYS A 22 -62.37 60.35 -41.81
C LYS A 22 -63.80 60.78 -42.19
N SER A 23 -64.10 62.08 -42.18
CA SER A 23 -65.40 62.63 -42.58
C SER A 23 -65.74 62.46 -44.06
N GLU A 24 -64.74 62.37 -44.94
CA GLU A 24 -64.89 62.21 -46.38
C GLU A 24 -65.02 60.72 -46.75
N ILE A 25 -64.24 59.86 -46.11
CA ILE A 25 -64.36 58.38 -46.22
C ILE A 25 -65.75 57.92 -45.79
N VAL A 26 -66.30 58.53 -44.73
CA VAL A 26 -67.68 58.27 -44.29
C VAL A 26 -68.72 58.67 -45.36
N LYS A 27 -68.48 59.72 -46.15
CA LYS A 27 -69.38 60.10 -47.25
C LYS A 27 -69.32 59.10 -48.39
N VAL A 28 -68.13 58.60 -48.72
CA VAL A 28 -67.93 57.53 -49.69
C VAL A 28 -68.64 56.26 -49.22
N ALA A 29 -68.43 55.83 -47.97
CA ALA A 29 -69.08 54.66 -47.39
C ALA A 29 -70.62 54.74 -47.47
N LYS A 30 -71.20 55.91 -47.16
CA LYS A 30 -72.65 56.13 -47.27
C LYS A 30 -73.15 56.09 -48.72
N HIS A 31 -72.38 56.57 -49.68
CA HIS A 31 -72.76 56.54 -51.10
C HIS A 31 -72.85 55.11 -51.63
N TYR A 32 -71.91 54.25 -51.21
CA TYR A 32 -71.90 52.82 -51.56
C TYR A 32 -72.75 51.95 -50.63
N GLY A 33 -73.51 52.54 -49.70
CA GLY A 33 -74.43 51.81 -48.81
C GLY A 33 -73.75 50.95 -47.75
N ILE A 34 -72.48 51.20 -47.43
CA ILE A 34 -71.70 50.42 -46.46
C ILE A 34 -72.05 50.87 -45.04
N GLU A 35 -72.63 49.97 -44.24
CA GLU A 35 -72.89 50.20 -42.83
C GLU A 35 -71.61 49.99 -42.00
N PHE A 36 -71.31 50.93 -41.11
CA PHE A 36 -70.16 50.85 -40.20
C PHE A 36 -70.53 51.41 -38.83
N GLN A 37 -69.82 51.00 -37.79
CA GLN A 37 -70.09 51.50 -36.44
C GLN A 37 -69.54 52.94 -36.25
N PRO A 38 -70.30 53.86 -35.63
CA PRO A 38 -69.92 55.28 -35.55
C PRO A 38 -68.58 55.57 -34.86
N LEU A 39 -68.09 54.66 -34.00
CA LEU A 39 -66.84 54.81 -33.26
C LEU A 39 -65.60 54.23 -33.97
N MET A 40 -65.74 53.60 -35.14
CA MET A 40 -64.61 52.96 -35.83
C MET A 40 -63.50 53.95 -36.22
N ARG A 41 -62.25 53.48 -36.20
CA ARG A 41 -61.07 54.31 -36.53
C ARG A 41 -61.03 54.58 -38.04
N LYS A 42 -60.30 55.64 -38.46
CA LYS A 42 -60.18 56.02 -39.88
C LYS A 42 -59.75 54.83 -40.74
N ASP A 43 -58.77 54.06 -40.27
CA ASP A 43 -58.19 52.94 -41.01
C ASP A 43 -59.12 51.72 -41.08
N GLU A 44 -60.01 51.54 -40.10
CA GLU A 44 -61.02 50.48 -40.08
C GLU A 44 -62.12 50.76 -41.10
N ILE A 45 -62.68 51.98 -41.10
CA ILE A 45 -63.70 52.40 -42.07
C ILE A 45 -63.10 52.38 -43.49
N LYS A 46 -61.85 52.82 -43.62
CA LYS A 46 -61.11 52.78 -44.89
C LYS A 46 -60.95 51.35 -45.42
N ARG A 47 -60.66 50.36 -44.56
CA ARG A 47 -60.58 48.95 -44.96
C ARG A 47 -61.90 48.42 -45.49
N TYR A 48 -63.01 48.66 -44.78
CA TYR A 48 -64.34 48.23 -45.26
C TYR A 48 -64.73 48.86 -46.59
N VAL A 49 -64.43 50.14 -46.79
CA VAL A 49 -64.67 50.83 -48.08
C VAL A 49 -63.77 50.27 -49.18
N LEU A 50 -62.49 49.97 -48.89
CA LEU A 50 -61.58 49.34 -49.84
C LEU A 50 -62.02 47.93 -50.23
N GLU A 51 -62.40 47.11 -49.24
CA GLU A 51 -62.87 45.73 -49.42
C GLU A 51 -64.11 45.71 -50.31
N TYR A 52 -65.10 46.57 -50.03
CA TYR A 52 -66.30 46.70 -50.86
C TYR A 52 -66.00 47.20 -52.29
N LEU A 53 -65.11 48.17 -52.46
CA LEU A 53 -64.75 48.69 -53.78
C LEU A 53 -63.93 47.70 -54.63
N VAL A 54 -63.24 46.76 -53.98
CA VAL A 54 -62.54 45.65 -54.66
C VAL A 54 -63.53 44.52 -55.01
N ASP A 55 -64.47 44.20 -54.12
CA ASP A 55 -65.52 43.19 -54.37
C ASP A 55 -66.48 43.61 -55.50
N GLU A 56 -66.85 44.89 -55.59
CA GLU A 56 -67.63 45.44 -56.72
C GLU A 56 -66.81 45.61 -58.02
N SER A 57 -65.56 45.14 -58.06
CA SER A 57 -64.65 45.22 -59.22
C SER A 57 -64.35 46.65 -59.70
N VAL A 58 -64.52 47.64 -58.81
CA VAL A 58 -64.32 49.07 -59.09
C VAL A 58 -62.83 49.46 -58.92
N LEU A 59 -62.07 48.70 -58.13
CA LEU A 59 -60.62 48.80 -58.00
C LEU A 59 -59.96 47.42 -58.25
N PRO A 60 -58.81 47.34 -58.94
CA PRO A 60 -58.15 46.06 -59.18
C PRO A 60 -57.57 45.47 -57.88
N SER A 61 -57.88 44.20 -57.62
CA SER A 61 -57.43 43.40 -56.45
C SER A 61 -55.91 43.44 -56.20
N THR A 62 -55.14 43.73 -57.24
CA THR A 62 -53.67 43.85 -57.20
C THR A 62 -53.17 44.87 -56.17
N VAL A 63 -53.95 45.90 -55.82
CA VAL A 63 -53.50 46.94 -54.88
C VAL A 63 -53.53 46.47 -53.41
N LEU A 64 -54.47 45.59 -53.06
CA LEU A 64 -54.48 44.92 -51.75
C LEU A 64 -53.34 43.92 -51.67
N GLU A 65 -53.14 43.12 -52.71
CA GLU A 65 -52.06 42.12 -52.78
C GLU A 65 -50.67 42.76 -52.73
N THR A 66 -50.44 43.90 -53.40
CA THR A 66 -49.14 44.60 -53.34
C THR A 66 -48.89 45.20 -51.96
N ALA A 67 -49.91 45.80 -51.33
CA ALA A 67 -49.78 46.38 -49.99
C ALA A 67 -49.61 45.30 -48.90
N GLU A 68 -50.15 44.11 -49.10
CA GLU A 68 -49.96 42.96 -48.21
C GLU A 68 -48.58 42.32 -48.40
N MET A 69 -48.14 42.11 -49.65
CA MET A 69 -46.79 41.63 -49.96
C MET A 69 -45.69 42.57 -49.45
N GLU A 70 -45.86 43.90 -49.55
CA GLU A 70 -44.89 44.85 -49.01
C GLU A 70 -44.83 44.78 -47.48
N ARG A 71 -45.96 44.62 -46.79
CA ARG A 71 -46.00 44.45 -45.34
C ARG A 71 -45.41 43.11 -44.89
N GLU A 72 -45.59 42.06 -45.69
CA GLU A 72 -45.01 40.75 -45.43
C GLU A 72 -43.49 40.78 -45.61
N ARG A 73 -42.99 41.37 -46.71
CA ARG A 73 -41.55 41.60 -46.94
C ARG A 73 -40.94 42.46 -45.83
N GLU A 74 -41.60 43.52 -45.40
CA GLU A 74 -41.11 44.33 -44.27
C GLU A 74 -41.09 43.55 -42.94
N ARG A 75 -41.99 42.58 -42.75
CA ARG A 75 -41.98 41.71 -41.55
C ARG A 75 -40.84 40.71 -41.64
N GLU A 76 -40.69 40.05 -42.78
CA GLU A 76 -39.60 39.12 -43.06
C GLU A 76 -38.23 39.81 -42.94
N GLU A 77 -38.07 41.02 -43.47
CA GLU A 77 -36.84 41.81 -43.34
C GLU A 77 -36.55 42.16 -41.87
N ARG A 78 -37.57 42.54 -41.09
CA ARG A 78 -37.42 42.78 -39.64
C ARG A 78 -37.09 41.51 -38.87
N GLU A 79 -37.64 40.36 -39.27
CA GLU A 79 -37.34 39.06 -38.65
C GLU A 79 -35.92 38.60 -38.99
N MET A 80 -35.52 38.67 -40.26
CA MET A 80 -34.16 38.40 -40.72
C MET A 80 -33.13 39.30 -40.05
N GLN A 81 -33.47 40.59 -39.85
CA GLN A 81 -32.60 41.52 -39.14
C GLN A 81 -32.44 41.14 -37.66
N LYS A 82 -33.52 40.77 -36.97
CA LYS A 82 -33.47 40.27 -35.59
C LYS A 82 -32.69 38.98 -35.46
N GLU A 83 -32.89 38.02 -36.38
CA GLU A 83 -32.14 36.75 -36.39
C GLU A 83 -30.64 37.00 -36.61
N LYS A 84 -30.31 37.94 -37.50
CA LYS A 84 -28.92 38.33 -37.75
C LYS A 84 -28.27 38.97 -36.52
N GLU A 85 -28.98 39.89 -35.85
CA GLU A 85 -28.55 40.52 -34.60
C GLU A 85 -28.39 39.50 -33.47
N GLU A 86 -29.34 38.57 -33.30
CA GLU A 86 -29.26 37.51 -32.30
C GLU A 86 -28.07 36.57 -32.57
N ARG A 87 -27.84 36.21 -33.84
CA ARG A 87 -26.69 35.40 -34.25
C ARG A 87 -25.36 36.14 -34.10
N GLU A 88 -25.34 37.46 -34.22
CA GLU A 88 -24.17 38.29 -33.94
C GLU A 88 -23.87 38.34 -32.44
N MET A 89 -24.89 38.61 -31.62
CA MET A 89 -24.78 38.56 -30.15
C MET A 89 -24.33 37.18 -29.63
N GLN A 90 -24.84 36.10 -30.23
CA GLN A 90 -24.45 34.74 -29.87
C GLN A 90 -22.97 34.47 -30.20
N ARG A 91 -22.50 34.93 -31.36
CA ARG A 91 -21.08 34.82 -31.74
C ARG A 91 -20.18 35.66 -30.83
N GLU A 92 -20.58 36.87 -30.49
CA GLU A 92 -19.83 37.72 -29.57
C GLU A 92 -19.74 37.10 -28.17
N LYS A 93 -20.84 36.50 -27.69
CA LYS A 93 -20.86 35.77 -26.42
C LYS A 93 -19.95 34.56 -26.44
N GLU A 94 -19.99 33.75 -27.50
CA GLU A 94 -19.11 32.58 -27.67
C GLU A 94 -17.64 32.98 -27.75
N GLU A 95 -17.32 34.06 -28.46
CA GLU A 95 -15.94 34.58 -28.54
C GLU A 95 -15.46 35.09 -27.19
N ARG A 96 -16.32 35.77 -26.42
CA ARG A 96 -16.02 36.23 -25.06
C ARG A 96 -15.77 35.05 -24.12
N GLU A 97 -16.63 34.03 -24.14
CA GLU A 97 -16.46 32.81 -23.35
C GLU A 97 -15.19 32.03 -23.75
N GLU A 98 -14.82 32.03 -25.03
CA GLU A 98 -13.57 31.43 -25.48
C GLU A 98 -12.35 32.24 -25.02
N ARG A 99 -12.42 33.58 -25.06
CA ARG A 99 -11.38 34.48 -24.56
C ARG A 99 -11.17 34.29 -23.06
N GLU A 100 -12.25 34.25 -22.28
CA GLU A 100 -12.20 34.00 -20.83
C GLU A 100 -11.61 32.62 -20.52
N ARG A 101 -11.97 31.56 -21.27
CA ARG A 101 -11.36 30.22 -21.14
C ARG A 101 -9.87 30.21 -21.50
N ARG A 102 -9.45 30.96 -22.53
CA ARG A 102 -8.03 31.08 -22.90
C ARG A 102 -7.25 31.84 -21.84
N GLU A 103 -7.80 32.92 -21.31
CA GLU A 103 -7.21 33.70 -20.20
C GLU A 103 -7.13 32.89 -18.91
N GLU A 104 -8.14 32.09 -18.59
CA GLU A 104 -8.11 31.19 -17.44
C GLU A 104 -7.01 30.13 -17.58
N LYS A 105 -6.93 29.47 -18.74
CA LYS A 105 -5.83 28.53 -19.02
C LYS A 105 -4.46 29.22 -19.02
N ALA A 106 -4.38 30.46 -19.49
CA ALA A 106 -3.14 31.24 -19.45
C ALA A 106 -2.75 31.57 -18.00
N ARG A 107 -3.70 32.00 -17.16
CA ARG A 107 -3.47 32.23 -15.72
C ARG A 107 -3.08 30.96 -15.00
N GLU A 108 -3.70 29.82 -15.32
CA GLU A 108 -3.33 28.52 -14.75
C GLU A 108 -1.90 28.13 -15.18
N HIS A 109 -1.58 28.30 -16.46
CA HIS A 109 -0.25 28.02 -16.99
C HIS A 109 0.81 28.95 -16.39
N GLU A 110 0.50 30.24 -16.26
CA GLU A 110 1.35 31.26 -15.64
C GLU A 110 1.56 30.97 -14.15
N PHE A 111 0.49 30.65 -13.41
CA PHE A 111 0.58 30.24 -12.01
C PHE A 111 1.44 28.99 -11.84
N ARG A 112 1.29 28.00 -12.73
CA ARG A 112 2.14 26.80 -12.76
C ARG A 112 3.60 27.14 -13.04
N LEU A 113 3.87 28.03 -13.98
CA LEU A 113 5.23 28.48 -14.29
C LEU A 113 5.84 29.25 -13.12
N LYS A 114 5.06 30.11 -12.45
CA LYS A 114 5.46 30.87 -11.27
C LYS A 114 5.72 29.97 -10.06
N GLN A 115 4.99 28.86 -9.91
CA GLN A 115 5.30 27.84 -8.90
C GLN A 115 6.64 27.15 -9.18
N LEU A 116 6.96 26.90 -10.45
CA LEU A 116 8.27 26.37 -10.86
C LEU A 116 9.39 27.41 -10.66
N GLU A 117 9.13 28.69 -10.93
CA GLU A 117 10.09 29.79 -10.86
C GLU A 117 10.40 30.24 -9.42
N LEU A 118 9.40 30.30 -8.53
CA LEU A 118 9.59 30.66 -7.12
C LEU A 118 10.30 29.57 -6.31
N GLY A 119 10.73 28.47 -6.92
CA GLY A 119 11.37 27.37 -6.20
C GLY A 119 10.48 26.77 -5.11
N VAL A 120 9.14 26.97 -5.20
CA VAL A 120 8.14 26.31 -4.35
C VAL A 120 7.84 24.92 -4.93
N ILE A 121 8.91 24.20 -5.29
CA ILE A 121 8.90 22.74 -5.25
C ILE A 121 9.49 22.36 -3.89
N LYS A 122 8.71 22.66 -2.84
CA LYS A 122 8.69 21.78 -1.67
C LYS A 122 7.78 20.62 -2.05
N GLY A 123 8.40 19.53 -2.50
CA GLY A 123 7.89 18.16 -2.46
C GLY A 123 6.37 17.97 -2.57
N SER A 124 5.79 18.30 -3.72
CA SER A 124 4.61 17.57 -4.18
C SER A 124 5.07 16.63 -5.27
N ASP A 125 5.54 15.46 -4.83
CA ASP A 125 5.46 14.25 -5.64
C ASP A 125 4.12 14.21 -6.39
N PRO A 126 4.03 13.47 -7.51
CA PRO A 126 2.73 13.07 -8.03
C PRO A 126 1.89 12.54 -6.87
N LYS A 127 0.56 12.58 -6.98
CA LYS A 127 -0.29 11.61 -6.26
C LYS A 127 0.06 10.20 -6.74
N ILE A 128 1.26 9.76 -6.40
CA ILE A 128 1.65 8.40 -6.11
C ILE A 128 0.72 8.06 -4.97
N GLY A 129 -0.32 7.30 -5.31
CA GLY A 129 -1.12 6.64 -4.32
C GLY A 129 -0.18 5.84 -3.43
N LEU A 130 0.02 6.27 -2.18
CA LEU A 130 0.71 5.42 -1.22
C LEU A 130 -0.03 4.07 -1.15
N ASP A 131 -1.35 4.10 -1.32
CA ASP A 131 -2.24 2.94 -1.46
C ASP A 131 -1.94 2.06 -2.68
N THR A 132 -1.49 2.62 -3.81
CA THR A 132 -1.06 1.82 -4.97
C THR A 132 0.30 1.21 -4.73
N HIS A 133 1.24 1.93 -4.10
CA HIS A 133 2.58 1.42 -3.81
C HIS A 133 2.62 0.37 -2.70
N VAL A 134 1.80 0.49 -1.66
CA VAL A 134 1.68 -0.50 -0.58
C VAL A 134 1.33 -1.89 -1.12
N LYS A 135 0.53 -1.98 -2.19
CA LYS A 135 0.18 -3.26 -2.84
C LYS A 135 1.37 -3.96 -3.51
N PHE A 136 2.38 -3.19 -3.92
CA PHE A 136 3.60 -3.70 -4.54
C PHE A 136 4.70 -3.97 -3.51
N VAL A 137 4.51 -3.59 -2.24
CA VAL A 137 5.48 -3.92 -1.20
C VAL A 137 5.43 -5.44 -0.97
N PRO A 138 6.57 -6.13 -1.03
CA PRO A 138 6.64 -7.56 -0.77
C PRO A 138 6.13 -7.88 0.64
N LYS A 139 5.56 -9.07 0.83
CA LYS A 139 5.19 -9.51 2.18
C LYS A 139 6.43 -9.64 3.04
N PHE A 140 6.41 -9.08 4.24
CA PHE A 140 7.50 -9.25 5.19
C PHE A 140 7.60 -10.72 5.62
N GLN A 141 8.81 -11.27 5.51
CA GLN A 141 9.12 -12.62 5.93
C GLN A 141 10.16 -12.57 7.04
N GLU A 142 9.75 -12.88 8.27
CA GLU A 142 10.64 -12.92 9.43
C GLU A 142 11.81 -13.90 9.26
N ASP A 143 11.66 -14.91 8.40
CA ASP A 143 12.71 -15.87 8.10
C ASP A 143 13.83 -15.29 7.22
N ASN A 144 13.62 -14.11 6.60
CA ASN A 144 14.56 -13.47 5.67
C ASN A 144 14.41 -11.94 5.62
N VAL A 145 14.64 -11.30 6.76
CA VAL A 145 14.55 -9.84 6.88
C VAL A 145 15.48 -9.11 5.90
N GLU A 146 16.73 -9.59 5.72
CA GLU A 146 17.67 -9.01 4.75
C GLU A 146 17.18 -9.11 3.29
N LYS A 147 16.62 -10.26 2.89
CA LYS A 147 16.11 -10.42 1.51
C LYS A 147 14.90 -9.53 1.26
N PHE A 148 14.06 -9.33 2.29
CA PHE A 148 12.95 -8.40 2.21
C PHE A 148 13.45 -6.98 1.94
N PHE A 149 14.40 -6.47 2.73
CA PHE A 149 14.95 -5.12 2.51
C PHE A 149 15.62 -4.99 1.14
N ASN A 150 16.43 -5.96 0.72
CA ASN A 150 17.06 -5.94 -0.61
C ASN A 150 16.02 -5.97 -1.75
N HIS A 151 14.91 -6.69 -1.57
CA HIS A 151 13.84 -6.75 -2.57
C HIS A 151 13.03 -5.45 -2.60
N PHE A 152 12.70 -4.90 -1.43
CA PHE A 152 12.04 -3.61 -1.29
C PHE A 152 12.85 -2.48 -1.91
N GLU A 153 14.16 -2.41 -1.65
CA GLU A 153 15.06 -1.39 -2.19
C GLU A 153 15.12 -1.46 -3.71
N LYS A 154 15.26 -2.67 -4.28
CA LYS A 154 15.22 -2.86 -5.73
C LYS A 154 13.91 -2.39 -6.34
N LEU A 155 12.77 -2.67 -5.70
CA LEU A 155 11.47 -2.21 -6.17
C LEU A 155 11.32 -0.69 -6.03
N GLY A 156 11.77 -0.12 -4.91
CA GLY A 156 11.76 1.32 -4.66
C GLY A 156 12.61 2.07 -5.68
N GLU A 157 13.79 1.55 -6.05
CA GLU A 157 14.63 2.14 -7.08
C GLU A 157 14.03 1.96 -8.48
N GLN A 158 13.54 0.76 -8.81
CA GLN A 158 12.95 0.46 -10.13
C GLN A 158 11.68 1.29 -10.40
N LEU A 159 10.85 1.48 -9.38
CA LEU A 159 9.61 2.26 -9.46
C LEU A 159 9.79 3.73 -9.06
N LYS A 160 11.04 4.16 -8.78
CA LYS A 160 11.41 5.53 -8.38
C LYS A 160 10.57 6.07 -7.23
N TRP A 161 10.38 5.27 -6.18
CA TRP A 161 9.66 5.69 -4.99
C TRP A 161 10.44 6.76 -4.22
N PRO A 162 9.78 7.83 -3.75
CA PRO A 162 10.42 8.86 -2.95
C PRO A 162 10.92 8.27 -1.63
N LYS A 163 12.23 8.42 -1.36
CA LYS A 163 12.88 7.85 -0.16
C LYS A 163 12.22 8.29 1.15
N ASP A 164 11.70 9.51 1.18
CA ASP A 164 10.97 10.07 2.32
C ASP A 164 9.71 9.27 2.71
N LYS A 165 9.16 8.48 1.77
CA LYS A 165 7.98 7.63 2.01
C LYS A 165 8.32 6.16 2.25
N TRP A 166 9.59 5.76 2.10
CA TRP A 166 9.99 4.35 2.23
C TRP A 166 9.68 3.81 3.62
N SER A 167 9.97 4.59 4.67
CA SER A 167 9.70 4.25 6.08
C SER A 167 8.22 3.95 6.35
N ILE A 168 7.33 4.71 5.71
CA ILE A 168 5.87 4.54 5.84
C ILE A 168 5.40 3.30 5.03
N LEU A 169 5.97 3.08 3.84
CA LEU A 169 5.63 1.93 2.99
C LEU A 169 6.05 0.59 3.61
N ILE A 170 7.20 0.54 4.29
CA ILE A 170 7.66 -0.69 4.96
C ILE A 170 6.91 -0.96 6.26
N GLN A 171 6.51 0.08 7.00
CA GLN A 171 5.80 -0.07 8.28
C GLN A 171 4.51 -0.89 8.10
N SER A 172 3.73 -0.63 7.05
CA SER A 172 2.48 -1.36 6.78
C SER A 172 2.68 -2.86 6.52
N ASN A 173 3.92 -3.28 6.25
CA ASN A 173 4.26 -4.66 5.94
C ASN A 173 4.92 -5.38 7.12
N PHE A 174 5.42 -4.66 8.13
CA PHE A 174 6.03 -5.30 9.29
C PHE A 174 5.00 -6.10 10.08
N THR A 175 5.43 -7.27 10.52
CA THR A 175 4.66 -8.17 11.39
C THR A 175 5.56 -8.66 12.51
N GLY A 176 4.94 -9.06 13.63
CA GLY A 176 5.65 -9.65 14.76
C GLY A 176 6.73 -8.75 15.34
N LYS A 177 7.96 -9.28 15.45
CA LYS A 177 9.07 -8.60 16.14
C LYS A 177 9.50 -7.30 15.44
N ALA A 178 9.36 -7.22 14.12
CA ALA A 178 9.69 -6.00 13.36
C ALA A 178 8.76 -4.84 13.73
N GLN A 179 7.49 -5.14 13.97
CA GLN A 179 6.48 -4.14 14.35
C GLN A 179 6.71 -3.65 15.78
N GLU A 180 7.10 -4.53 16.70
CA GLU A 180 7.48 -4.17 18.07
C GLU A 180 8.69 -3.22 18.08
N VAL A 181 9.73 -3.55 17.30
CA VAL A 181 10.94 -2.74 17.19
C VAL A 181 10.64 -1.38 16.58
N TYR A 182 9.83 -1.33 15.51
CA TYR A 182 9.42 -0.07 14.90
C TYR A 182 8.63 0.80 15.88
N SER A 183 7.72 0.22 16.65
CA SER A 183 6.91 0.94 17.64
C SER A 183 7.71 1.45 18.84
N ALA A 184 8.88 0.86 19.12
CA ALA A 184 9.80 1.28 20.16
C ALA A 184 10.76 2.41 19.71
N LEU A 185 10.83 2.71 18.41
CA LEU A 185 11.64 3.81 17.89
C LEU A 185 10.98 5.16 18.17
N SER A 186 11.81 6.21 18.28
CA SER A 186 11.33 7.59 18.34
C SER A 186 10.62 7.97 17.04
N ILE A 187 9.77 9.01 17.08
CA ILE A 187 9.06 9.48 15.88
C ILE A 187 10.07 9.92 14.82
N GLU A 188 11.12 10.62 15.23
CA GLU A 188 12.20 11.10 14.35
C GLU A 188 12.97 9.94 13.70
N ASP A 189 13.28 8.88 14.44
CA ASP A 189 13.99 7.72 13.90
C ASP A 189 13.08 6.83 13.05
N SER A 190 11.77 6.79 13.35
CA SER A 190 10.78 6.01 12.60
C SER A 190 10.50 6.56 11.19
N MET A 191 10.82 7.84 10.96
CA MET A 191 10.70 8.51 9.66
C MET A 191 11.94 8.26 8.77
N ASP A 192 13.07 7.88 9.34
CA ASP A 192 14.32 7.63 8.62
C ASP A 192 14.43 6.13 8.25
N TYR A 193 14.38 5.85 6.95
CA TYR A 193 14.44 4.50 6.42
C TYR A 193 15.71 3.76 6.84
N ASP A 194 16.87 4.41 6.81
CA ASP A 194 18.15 3.77 7.08
C ASP A 194 18.26 3.39 8.57
N LYS A 195 17.72 4.22 9.45
CA LYS A 195 17.63 3.92 10.89
C LYS A 195 16.64 2.81 11.17
N VAL A 196 15.46 2.82 10.55
CA VAL A 196 14.46 1.74 10.68
C VAL A 196 15.04 0.41 10.19
N LYS A 197 15.64 0.40 9.00
CA LYS A 197 16.32 -0.77 8.44
C LYS A 197 17.39 -1.28 9.40
N LYS A 198 18.25 -0.40 9.91
CA LYS A 198 19.31 -0.78 10.86
C LYS A 198 18.74 -1.32 12.17
N ALA A 199 17.75 -0.67 12.78
CA ALA A 199 17.15 -1.10 14.03
C ALA A 199 16.46 -2.46 13.90
N ILE A 200 15.73 -2.67 12.81
CA ILE A 200 15.06 -3.94 12.52
C ILE A 200 16.10 -5.02 12.20
N LEU A 201 17.09 -4.74 11.35
CA LEU A 201 18.19 -5.67 11.12
C LEU A 201 18.87 -6.02 12.45
N GLN A 202 19.21 -5.06 13.30
CA GLN A 202 19.82 -5.32 14.60
C GLN A 202 18.94 -6.16 15.54
N ALA A 203 17.63 -5.91 15.57
CA ALA A 203 16.70 -6.70 16.36
C ALA A 203 16.57 -8.14 15.85
N TYR A 204 16.73 -8.36 14.54
CA TYR A 204 16.80 -9.68 13.91
C TYR A 204 18.24 -10.23 13.77
N GLU A 205 19.28 -9.44 14.05
CA GLU A 205 20.69 -9.83 14.11
C GLU A 205 21.05 -10.44 15.47
N LEU A 206 20.16 -10.36 16.47
CA LEU A 206 20.24 -11.09 17.75
C LEU A 206 20.20 -12.63 17.61
N VAL A 207 20.48 -13.18 16.43
CA VAL A 207 19.96 -14.48 15.98
C VAL A 207 21.03 -15.51 15.54
N PRO A 208 22.34 -15.46 15.91
CA PRO A 208 23.09 -16.73 15.94
C PRO A 208 22.36 -17.78 16.78
N GLU A 209 21.85 -17.36 17.94
CA GLU A 209 21.05 -18.15 18.86
C GLU A 209 19.74 -18.62 18.23
N ALA A 210 18.97 -17.73 17.60
CA ALA A 210 17.67 -18.10 17.06
C ALA A 210 17.76 -18.86 15.71
N TYR A 211 18.79 -18.67 14.86
CA TYR A 211 19.03 -19.53 13.70
C TYR A 211 19.41 -20.94 14.16
N ARG A 212 20.25 -21.06 15.18
CA ARG A 212 20.56 -22.33 15.84
C ARG A 212 19.31 -23.01 16.40
N GLN A 213 18.48 -22.26 17.14
CA GLN A 213 17.24 -22.81 17.69
C GLN A 213 16.29 -23.25 16.59
N LYS A 214 16.12 -22.47 15.51
CA LYS A 214 15.33 -22.87 14.33
C LYS A 214 15.88 -24.15 13.72
N PHE A 215 17.20 -24.23 13.46
CA PHE A 215 17.84 -25.45 12.94
C PHE A 215 17.57 -26.69 13.82
N ARG A 216 17.70 -26.56 15.14
CA ARG A 216 17.52 -27.69 16.09
C ARG A 216 16.05 -28.06 16.31
N LYS A 217 15.15 -27.09 16.28
CA LYS A 217 13.70 -27.27 16.49
C LYS A 217 12.94 -27.59 15.21
N TYR A 218 13.52 -27.38 14.02
CA TYR A 218 12.88 -27.68 12.75
C TYR A 218 12.50 -29.17 12.67
N ARG A 219 11.23 -29.43 12.37
CA ARG A 219 10.65 -30.78 12.19
C ARG A 219 9.96 -30.83 10.84
N LYS A 220 9.94 -32.01 10.24
CA LYS A 220 9.26 -32.24 8.97
C LYS A 220 7.76 -32.00 9.17
N ALA A 221 7.15 -31.22 8.28
CA ALA A 221 5.70 -31.12 8.20
C ALA A 221 5.12 -32.30 7.41
N ASP A 222 3.88 -32.69 7.71
CA ASP A 222 3.23 -33.84 7.06
C ASP A 222 3.06 -33.64 5.55
N THR A 223 2.84 -32.40 5.13
CA THR A 223 2.69 -31.97 3.73
C THR A 223 4.03 -31.81 2.98
N GLN A 224 5.17 -31.85 3.67
CA GLN A 224 6.48 -31.56 3.10
C GLN A 224 7.17 -32.84 2.60
N THR A 225 7.84 -32.77 1.45
CA THR A 225 8.71 -33.85 0.97
C THR A 225 10.02 -33.94 1.77
N TYR A 226 10.65 -35.11 1.81
CA TYR A 226 11.93 -35.27 2.52
C TYR A 226 13.06 -34.44 1.92
N VAL A 227 13.02 -34.22 0.59
CA VAL A 227 13.99 -33.38 -0.13
C VAL A 227 13.85 -31.92 0.29
N GLU A 228 12.62 -31.40 0.34
CA GLU A 228 12.35 -30.04 0.83
C GLU A 228 12.74 -29.88 2.30
N PHE A 229 12.47 -30.89 3.14
CA PHE A 229 12.85 -30.88 4.54
C PHE A 229 14.38 -30.78 4.71
N ALA A 230 15.14 -31.60 3.96
CA ALA A 230 16.60 -31.58 3.99
C ALA A 230 17.14 -30.22 3.53
N TYR A 231 16.62 -29.70 2.41
CA TYR A 231 17.01 -28.39 1.87
C TYR A 231 16.77 -27.26 2.87
N GLN A 232 15.60 -27.20 3.52
CA GLN A 232 15.32 -26.16 4.50
C GLN A 232 16.20 -26.30 5.75
N LYS A 233 16.52 -27.54 6.15
CA LYS A 233 17.38 -27.81 7.30
C LYS A 233 18.83 -27.38 7.05
N GLU A 234 19.36 -27.68 5.87
CA GLU A 234 20.67 -27.19 5.41
C GLU A 234 20.70 -25.67 5.37
N ARG A 235 19.67 -25.06 4.79
CA ARG A 235 19.54 -23.61 4.71
C ARG A 235 19.51 -22.93 6.09
N HIS A 236 18.90 -23.54 7.10
CA HIS A 236 18.95 -23.04 8.49
C HIS A 236 20.36 -23.14 9.09
N PHE A 237 21.08 -24.22 8.79
CA PHE A 237 22.45 -24.42 9.22
C PHE A 237 23.41 -23.39 8.60
N ASP A 238 23.35 -23.20 7.28
CA ASP A 238 24.22 -22.26 6.57
C ASP A 238 24.04 -20.83 7.08
N ARG A 239 22.80 -20.44 7.40
CA ARG A 239 22.51 -19.14 8.01
C ARG A 239 23.12 -18.99 9.38
N TRP A 240 23.05 -20.04 10.19
CA TRP A 240 23.67 -20.02 11.50
C TRP A 240 25.19 -19.85 11.37
N CYS A 241 25.83 -20.60 10.47
CA CYS A 241 27.25 -20.47 10.15
C CYS A 241 27.60 -19.06 9.63
N ALA A 242 26.81 -18.51 8.71
CA ALA A 242 26.99 -17.16 8.17
C ALA A 242 26.86 -16.08 9.25
N SER A 243 25.88 -16.21 10.16
CA SER A 243 25.69 -15.27 11.27
C SER A 243 26.87 -15.22 12.24
N LYS A 244 27.59 -16.34 12.38
CA LYS A 244 28.83 -16.46 13.18
C LYS A 244 30.10 -16.24 12.36
N LYS A 245 29.97 -15.85 11.09
CA LYS A 245 31.08 -15.61 10.15
C LYS A 245 32.06 -16.79 10.08
N VAL A 246 31.53 -18.01 10.15
CA VAL A 246 32.32 -19.24 10.09
C VAL A 246 32.81 -19.45 8.67
N SER A 247 34.12 -19.32 8.45
CA SER A 247 34.76 -19.50 7.14
C SER A 247 35.61 -20.77 7.05
N THR A 248 36.01 -21.32 8.19
CA THR A 248 36.99 -22.42 8.28
C THR A 248 36.41 -23.60 9.08
N PHE A 249 36.85 -24.82 8.77
CA PHE A 249 36.46 -26.01 9.54
C PHE A 249 36.73 -25.87 11.04
N ASP A 250 37.84 -25.24 11.44
CA ASP A 250 38.14 -25.02 12.86
C ASP A 250 37.11 -24.09 13.53
N THR A 251 36.72 -23.01 12.87
CA THR A 251 35.65 -22.11 13.38
C THR A 251 34.30 -22.81 13.50
N LEU A 252 33.99 -23.74 12.58
CA LEU A 252 32.77 -24.55 12.65
C LEU A 252 32.83 -25.53 13.82
N ARG A 253 33.99 -26.20 13.99
CA ARG A 253 34.24 -27.11 15.11
C ARG A 253 34.10 -26.39 16.44
N GLN A 254 34.68 -25.21 16.59
CA GLN A 254 34.53 -24.39 17.80
C GLN A 254 33.07 -24.00 18.05
N LEU A 255 32.35 -23.58 17.01
CA LEU A 255 30.92 -23.25 17.12
C LEU A 255 30.09 -24.43 17.65
N MET A 256 30.34 -25.64 17.14
CA MET A 256 29.65 -26.87 17.58
C MET A 256 30.02 -27.24 19.02
N LEU A 257 31.30 -27.12 19.39
CA LEU A 257 31.76 -27.44 20.74
C LEU A 257 31.21 -26.45 21.78
N VAL A 258 31.20 -25.15 21.46
CA VAL A 258 30.62 -24.11 22.31
C VAL A 258 29.11 -24.34 22.47
N GLU A 259 28.41 -24.73 21.41
CA GLU A 259 26.99 -25.10 21.53
C GLU A 259 26.79 -26.24 22.53
N GLU A 260 27.52 -27.34 22.35
CA GLU A 260 27.34 -28.52 23.20
C GLU A 260 27.70 -28.21 24.65
N PHE A 261 28.77 -27.45 24.87
CA PHE A 261 29.11 -26.96 26.20
C PHE A 261 27.97 -26.14 26.83
N LYS A 262 27.37 -25.21 26.08
CA LYS A 262 26.24 -24.40 26.54
C LYS A 262 24.98 -25.22 26.88
N ARG A 263 24.81 -26.41 26.31
CA ARG A 263 23.70 -27.33 26.65
C ARG A 263 23.92 -28.07 27.96
N CYS A 264 25.18 -28.24 28.36
CA CYS A 264 25.58 -29.00 29.54
C CYS A 264 25.73 -28.14 30.81
N VAL A 265 25.62 -26.82 30.70
CA VAL A 265 25.73 -25.88 31.84
C VAL A 265 24.35 -25.43 32.32
N ASN A 266 24.29 -24.99 33.58
CA ASN A 266 23.07 -24.46 34.19
C ASN A 266 22.59 -23.18 33.49
N ASP A 267 21.28 -22.92 33.53
CA ASP A 267 20.67 -21.77 32.85
C ASP A 267 21.26 -20.42 33.28
N ASP A 268 21.61 -20.23 34.56
CA ASP A 268 22.24 -18.99 35.06
C ASP A 268 23.61 -18.71 34.39
N ILE A 269 24.43 -19.76 34.24
CA ILE A 269 25.73 -19.68 33.56
C ILE A 269 25.50 -19.48 32.06
N LYS A 270 24.52 -20.17 31.49
CA LYS A 270 24.19 -20.08 30.07
C LYS A 270 23.80 -18.66 29.66
N THR A 271 22.94 -17.98 30.43
CA THR A 271 22.58 -16.58 30.19
C THR A 271 23.82 -15.68 30.19
N HIS A 272 24.71 -15.84 31.16
CA HIS A 272 25.97 -15.09 31.21
C HIS A 272 26.91 -15.37 30.02
N LEU A 273 26.95 -16.62 29.54
CA LEU A 273 27.73 -17.00 28.36
C LEU A 273 27.10 -16.54 27.03
N GLU A 274 25.80 -16.26 27.01
CA GLU A 274 25.11 -15.67 25.86
C GLU A 274 25.37 -14.16 25.78
N GLU A 275 25.44 -13.47 26.92
CA GLU A 275 25.73 -12.04 27.01
C GLU A 275 27.17 -11.69 26.57
N ASN A 276 28.16 -12.52 26.93
CA ASN A 276 29.57 -12.22 26.70
C ASN A 276 30.12 -12.57 25.30
N LYS A 277 29.29 -13.12 24.40
CA LYS A 277 29.63 -13.39 22.98
C LYS A 277 30.99 -14.06 22.71
N ALA A 278 31.46 -14.97 23.56
CA ALA A 278 32.70 -15.70 23.32
C ALA A 278 32.55 -16.75 22.19
N ASP A 279 33.55 -16.84 21.33
CA ASP A 279 33.54 -17.68 20.11
C ASP A 279 34.45 -18.92 20.21
N ASN A 280 35.26 -19.03 21.27
CA ASN A 280 36.20 -20.12 21.50
C ASN A 280 35.81 -20.94 22.74
N LEU A 281 35.92 -22.28 22.66
CA LEU A 281 35.56 -23.17 23.77
C LEU A 281 36.35 -22.85 25.06
N LYS A 282 37.65 -22.55 24.94
CA LYS A 282 38.48 -22.23 26.10
C LYS A 282 38.03 -20.94 26.79
N GLU A 283 37.65 -19.93 26.02
CA GLU A 283 37.15 -18.66 26.54
C GLU A 283 35.80 -18.83 27.22
N VAL A 284 34.89 -19.60 26.60
CA VAL A 284 33.59 -19.95 27.17
C VAL A 284 33.74 -20.71 28.48
N ALA A 285 34.69 -21.66 28.57
CA ALA A 285 34.98 -22.38 29.80
C ALA A 285 35.53 -21.44 30.90
N ASN A 286 36.48 -20.57 30.55
CA ASN A 286 37.04 -19.59 31.50
C ASN A 286 35.97 -18.63 32.03
N LEU A 287 35.05 -18.17 31.18
CA LEU A 287 33.93 -17.31 31.59
C LEU A 287 32.96 -18.06 32.51
N ALA A 288 32.68 -19.33 32.24
CA ALA A 288 31.86 -20.17 33.11
C ALA A 288 32.51 -20.33 34.50
N ASP A 289 33.83 -20.53 34.55
CA ASP A 289 34.58 -20.60 35.80
C ASP A 289 34.57 -19.26 36.54
N GLN A 290 34.76 -18.14 35.86
CA GLN A 290 34.67 -16.80 36.46
C GLN A 290 33.27 -16.51 37.02
N TYR A 291 32.21 -16.87 36.30
CA TYR A 291 30.85 -16.74 36.78
C TYR A 291 30.60 -17.64 37.99
N ALA A 292 31.05 -18.89 37.93
CA ALA A 292 30.96 -19.81 39.05
C ALA A 292 31.70 -19.26 40.28
N LEU A 293 32.88 -18.65 40.12
CA LEU A 293 33.63 -18.06 41.22
C LEU A 293 32.94 -16.83 41.80
N THR A 294 32.37 -15.96 40.98
CA THR A 294 31.74 -14.70 41.44
C THR A 294 30.33 -14.90 42.00
N HIS A 295 29.57 -15.87 41.47
CA HIS A 295 28.17 -16.09 41.83
C HIS A 295 27.94 -17.29 42.77
N LYS A 296 28.92 -18.19 42.96
CA LYS A 296 28.83 -19.24 44.02
C LYS A 296 29.04 -18.71 45.44
N PHE A 297 29.43 -17.45 45.63
CA PHE A 297 29.43 -16.83 46.97
C PHE A 297 28.02 -16.46 47.49
N GLY A 298 26.95 -16.70 46.71
CA GLY A 298 25.55 -16.44 47.11
C GLY A 298 24.77 -17.63 47.70
N LYS A 299 25.37 -18.82 47.83
CA LYS A 299 24.73 -19.98 48.50
C LYS A 299 25.63 -20.59 49.57
N VAL A 300 26.04 -19.76 50.53
CA VAL A 300 26.48 -20.23 51.85
C VAL A 300 25.41 -19.80 52.85
N GLY A 301 24.67 -20.77 53.40
CA GLY A 301 23.84 -20.53 54.59
C GLY A 301 22.39 -21.02 54.53
N GLN A 302 22.15 -22.29 54.21
CA GLN A 302 21.08 -23.03 54.91
C GLN A 302 21.58 -24.44 55.26
N THR A 303 22.57 -24.49 56.16
CA THR A 303 22.59 -25.57 57.13
C THR A 303 21.42 -25.32 58.07
N GLN A 304 20.37 -26.15 57.99
CA GLN A 304 19.30 -26.13 58.97
C GLN A 304 19.85 -26.62 60.31
N ASN A 305 20.41 -25.68 61.08
CA ASN A 305 20.75 -25.88 62.47
C ASN A 305 19.47 -25.65 63.29
N LYS A 306 18.65 -26.70 63.47
CA LYS A 306 17.60 -26.71 64.50
C LYS A 306 18.24 -27.03 65.85
N GLY A 307 18.80 -26.01 66.49
CA GLY A 307 19.06 -26.04 67.92
C GLY A 307 17.86 -25.53 68.70
N GLN A 308 17.11 -26.41 69.36
CA GLN A 308 16.30 -26.04 70.53
C GLN A 308 16.84 -26.80 71.75
N PHE A 309 17.37 -26.03 72.70
CA PHE A 309 17.71 -26.48 74.04
C PHE A 309 16.47 -26.43 74.95
N SER A 310 16.20 -27.52 75.68
CA SER A 310 15.81 -27.48 77.10
C SER A 310 16.07 -28.82 77.78
N ARG A 311 16.30 -28.76 79.11
CA ARG A 311 17.24 -29.56 79.91
C ARG A 311 16.56 -30.77 80.64
N PRO A 312 17.11 -31.36 81.72
CA PRO A 312 17.56 -32.76 81.71
C PRO A 312 16.81 -33.66 82.73
N ASN A 313 16.95 -34.99 82.65
CA ASN A 313 16.87 -35.79 83.88
C ASN A 313 17.68 -37.09 83.81
N LYS A 314 18.17 -37.46 84.99
CA LYS A 314 19.18 -38.44 85.35
C LYS A 314 18.50 -39.72 85.86
N ARG A 315 18.98 -40.92 85.50
CA ARG A 315 19.28 -42.04 86.43
C ARG A 315 19.63 -43.38 85.74
N TYR A 316 20.84 -43.84 86.05
CA TYR A 316 21.34 -45.18 86.44
C TYR A 316 20.52 -46.47 86.27
N GLY A 317 21.27 -47.54 85.92
CA GLY A 317 21.08 -48.95 86.32
C GLY A 317 20.90 -49.89 85.12
N SER A 318 21.91 -50.64 84.64
CA SER A 318 22.55 -51.87 85.18
C SER A 318 21.99 -53.17 84.60
N SER A 319 22.92 -54.06 84.21
CA SER A 319 22.81 -55.52 83.99
C SER A 319 22.04 -55.95 82.71
N SER A 320 22.28 -57.07 82.04
CA SER A 320 23.27 -58.19 82.07
C SER A 320 22.78 -59.20 81.02
N GLY A 321 23.65 -60.08 80.50
CA GLY A 321 23.26 -61.21 79.65
C GLY A 321 24.07 -61.20 78.35
N THR A 322 25.24 -61.83 78.23
CA THR A 322 25.44 -63.29 78.01
C THR A 322 24.54 -63.75 76.85
N THR A 323 25.02 -64.21 75.70
CA THR A 323 25.84 -65.42 75.50
C THR A 323 26.25 -65.50 74.02
N SER A 324 27.49 -65.95 73.77
CA SER A 324 27.96 -66.90 72.73
C SER A 324 27.16 -67.02 71.41
N ASN A 325 27.76 -67.15 70.24
CA ASN A 325 28.74 -68.18 69.93
C ASN A 325 29.16 -68.07 68.44
N SER A 326 30.35 -68.63 68.17
CA SER A 326 30.91 -69.18 66.93
C SER A 326 30.02 -69.27 65.67
N GLY A 327 30.51 -69.11 64.45
CA GLY A 327 31.88 -69.18 63.94
C GLY A 327 31.89 -69.85 62.55
N SER A 328 32.88 -69.44 61.74
CA SER A 328 33.64 -70.28 60.79
C SER A 328 32.91 -70.81 59.54
N GLN A 329 33.29 -70.34 58.33
CA GLN A 329 34.21 -71.01 57.37
C GLN A 329 33.59 -72.27 56.69
N SER A 330 33.81 -72.64 55.44
CA SER A 330 34.68 -72.21 54.33
C SER A 330 34.45 -73.19 53.15
N GLY A 331 34.71 -72.75 51.91
CA GLY A 331 35.14 -73.58 50.78
C GLY A 331 34.05 -74.36 50.02
N SER A 332 34.19 -74.79 48.77
CA SER A 332 35.17 -74.56 47.69
C SER A 332 34.76 -75.46 46.49
N ILE A 333 35.24 -75.13 45.28
CA ILE A 333 35.48 -76.03 44.11
C ILE A 333 34.35 -76.23 43.06
N SER A 334 34.70 -75.90 41.81
CA SER A 334 34.10 -76.16 40.47
C SER A 334 34.15 -77.68 40.08
N PRO A 335 33.98 -78.22 38.83
CA PRO A 335 33.78 -77.65 37.48
C PRO A 335 32.81 -78.46 36.55
N THR A 336 32.99 -78.29 35.22
CA THR A 336 32.53 -79.07 34.04
C THR A 336 31.33 -78.51 33.26
N ASN A 337 31.14 -78.67 31.95
CA ASN A 337 31.93 -78.69 30.68
C ASN A 337 30.97 -79.30 29.63
N SER A 338 30.87 -78.70 28.43
CA SER A 338 30.46 -79.27 27.11
C SER A 338 29.63 -78.23 26.33
N GLY A 339 29.85 -77.90 25.06
CA GLY A 339 30.73 -78.43 24.03
C GLY A 339 29.96 -78.64 22.71
N LYS A 340 30.34 -77.92 21.64
CA LYS A 340 30.29 -78.25 20.17
C LYS A 340 30.34 -76.93 19.37
N LYS A 341 31.48 -76.49 18.79
CA LYS A 341 32.16 -76.88 17.51
C LYS A 341 31.20 -76.91 16.31
N GLN A 342 31.26 -75.94 15.38
CA GLN A 342 32.14 -75.81 14.18
C GLN A 342 31.96 -76.95 13.16
N PRO A 343 32.09 -76.73 11.81
CA PRO A 343 33.26 -76.13 11.12
C PRO A 343 32.87 -75.23 9.92
N ASP A 344 33.72 -74.73 9.01
CA ASP A 344 35.11 -74.26 8.90
C ASP A 344 35.32 -73.94 7.40
N SER A 345 36.40 -73.22 7.09
CA SER A 345 37.11 -73.06 5.81
C SER A 345 36.70 -71.84 4.96
N SER A 346 37.43 -70.71 5.01
CA SER A 346 38.76 -70.43 4.42
C SER A 346 38.70 -70.32 2.89
N ARG A 347 39.33 -69.42 2.15
CA ARG A 347 40.61 -68.65 2.15
C ARG A 347 40.40 -67.59 1.02
N GLN A 348 41.07 -66.45 0.89
CA GLN A 348 42.49 -66.26 0.63
C GLN A 348 42.77 -64.74 0.42
N LYS A 349 44.00 -64.33 0.74
CA LYS A 349 44.57 -62.97 0.64
C LYS A 349 44.96 -62.61 -0.81
N ASN A 350 45.04 -61.32 -1.17
CA ASN A 350 46.30 -60.54 -1.23
C ASN A 350 46.13 -59.18 -1.97
N ASP A 351 46.75 -58.16 -1.38
CA ASP A 351 47.53 -57.04 -1.96
C ASP A 351 47.03 -56.27 -3.20
N GLN A 352 46.81 -54.95 -3.04
CA GLN A 352 47.61 -53.94 -3.74
C GLN A 352 47.42 -52.52 -3.17
N VAL A 353 48.56 -51.89 -2.96
CA VAL A 353 48.78 -50.49 -2.55
C VAL A 353 48.78 -49.60 -3.81
N SER A 354 48.36 -48.34 -3.60
CA SER A 354 48.57 -47.14 -4.43
C SER A 354 47.57 -46.77 -5.52
N SER A 355 47.29 -45.46 -5.50
CA SER A 355 46.72 -44.61 -6.54
C SER A 355 45.20 -44.46 -6.56
N ASN A 356 44.71 -43.37 -5.97
CA ASN A 356 43.95 -42.34 -6.72
C ASN A 356 43.77 -41.09 -5.85
N LYS A 357 44.84 -40.29 -5.78
CA LYS A 357 44.78 -38.84 -5.61
C LYS A 357 44.41 -38.28 -6.99
N ALA A 358 43.18 -37.78 -7.16
CA ALA A 358 42.77 -36.75 -8.13
C ALA A 358 41.30 -36.92 -8.53
N ALA A 359 40.40 -36.17 -7.90
CA ALA A 359 39.12 -35.74 -8.48
C ALA A 359 38.51 -34.67 -7.56
N PHE A 360 39.18 -33.53 -7.46
CA PHE A 360 38.61 -32.30 -6.89
C PHE A 360 39.15 -31.13 -7.71
N LYS A 361 38.61 -30.99 -8.91
CA LYS A 361 38.59 -29.78 -9.75
C LYS A 361 37.48 -30.00 -10.78
N ASP A 362 36.76 -28.92 -11.07
CA ASP A 362 35.63 -28.79 -12.00
C ASP A 362 34.23 -28.80 -11.38
N ILE A 363 34.01 -27.90 -10.42
CA ILE A 363 32.82 -27.03 -10.40
C ILE A 363 33.27 -25.65 -9.91
N LEU A 364 33.62 -24.77 -10.86
CA LEU A 364 33.36 -23.33 -10.87
C LEU A 364 33.84 -22.74 -12.21
#